data_AF-A0A6C0JFA4-F1
#
_entry.id   AF-A0A6C0JFA4-F1
#
_cell.length_a   1.000
_cell.length_b   1.000
_cell.length_c   1.000
_cell.angle_alpha   90.00
_cell.angle_beta   90.00
_cell.angle_gamma   90.00
#
_symmetry.space_group_name_H-M   'P 1'
#
loop_
_entity.id
_entity.type
_entity.pdbx_description
1 polymer ?
#
loop_
_entity_poly.entity_id
_entity_poly.type
_entity_poly.pdbx_seq_one_letter_code
_entity_poly.pdbx_strand_id
1 'polypeptide(L)'
;MGYIHDILINLICNNKYNFNLSVIVIITLSILILFAIINIIISYYIIKYLEINVANDIYFCNYNYNKKSEELLKKYGNYRIRKIYLVKNPVTKLNTFLLNLITFYNYEKTISNVNQNFKKKCTPCHISFMIEIELNSNNKKFLLLEKTSYVNISENIHLNEQKNLKIIKLPKSDFTINSILKETQNRIGEKKFFNWSIYKNNCSIFIKELLITVGLYNKSNIKFISQNKFVKKIKFTTLTLHIINILCTLNNVAGNYLYI
;
A
#
# COMPACT_ATOMS: atom_id res chain seq x y z
N MET A 1 -7.48 30.09 15.50
CA MET A 1 -8.15 28.76 15.53
C MET A 1 -9.28 28.66 16.56
N GLY A 2 -9.27 29.42 17.68
CA GLY A 2 -10.34 29.35 18.69
C GLY A 2 -11.73 29.76 18.19
N TYR A 3 -11.83 30.81 17.37
CA TYR A 3 -13.13 31.35 16.94
C TYR A 3 -13.95 30.40 16.04
N ILE A 4 -13.29 29.63 15.17
CA ILE A 4 -13.95 28.63 14.32
C ILE A 4 -14.41 27.44 15.16
N HIS A 5 -13.62 27.07 16.17
CA HIS A 5 -13.93 25.98 17.08
C HIS A 5 -15.15 26.31 17.96
N ASP A 6 -15.25 27.54 18.47
CA ASP A 6 -16.36 28.00 19.30
C ASP A 6 -17.67 28.15 18.50
N ILE A 7 -17.59 28.57 17.24
CA ILE A 7 -18.75 28.58 16.32
C ILE A 7 -19.22 27.15 16.02
N LEU A 8 -18.29 26.21 15.79
CA LEU A 8 -18.62 24.79 15.59
C LEU A 8 -19.28 24.19 16.82
N ILE A 9 -18.78 24.46 18.03
CA ILE A 9 -19.38 23.98 19.28
C ILE A 9 -20.78 24.58 19.49
N ASN A 10 -20.97 25.88 19.28
CA ASN A 10 -22.27 26.51 19.43
C ASN A 10 -23.31 26.02 18.41
N LEU A 11 -22.89 25.72 17.18
CA LEU A 11 -23.75 25.11 16.17
C LEU A 11 -24.15 23.67 16.56
N ILE A 12 -23.22 22.90 17.15
CA ILE A 12 -23.46 21.52 17.61
C ILE A 12 -24.35 21.46 18.87
N CYS A 13 -24.38 22.49 19.72
CA CYS A 13 -25.20 22.49 20.93
C CYS A 13 -26.67 22.83 20.70
N ASN A 14 -27.04 23.40 19.54
CA ASN A 14 -28.41 23.87 19.28
C ASN A 14 -29.28 22.79 18.60
N ASN A 15 -29.98 22.00 19.42
CA ASN A 15 -30.58 20.70 19.06
C ASN A 15 -31.60 20.74 17.90
N LYS A 16 -32.20 21.90 17.59
CA LYS A 16 -33.18 22.06 16.50
C LYS A 16 -32.54 22.35 15.13
N TYR A 17 -31.32 22.92 15.12
CA TYR A 17 -30.55 23.19 13.90
C TYR A 17 -29.65 22.01 13.50
N ASN A 18 -29.29 21.15 14.46
CA ASN A 18 -28.49 19.94 14.23
C ASN A 18 -29.12 18.96 13.25
N PHE A 19 -30.44 18.78 13.32
CA PHE A 19 -31.14 17.84 12.43
C PHE A 19 -31.07 18.32 10.96
N ASN A 20 -31.36 19.60 10.70
CA ASN A 20 -31.29 20.14 9.35
C ASN A 20 -29.84 20.18 8.81
N LEU A 21 -28.86 20.51 9.65
CA LEU A 21 -27.45 20.55 9.25
C LEU A 21 -26.93 19.14 8.89
N SER A 22 -27.20 18.14 9.72
CA SER A 22 -26.77 16.76 9.45
C SER A 22 -27.39 16.19 8.16
N VAL A 23 -28.67 16.48 7.89
CA VAL A 23 -29.32 16.10 6.63
C VAL A 23 -28.66 16.77 5.43
N ILE A 24 -28.39 18.09 5.50
CA ILE A 24 -27.70 18.82 4.42
C ILE A 24 -26.31 18.24 4.15
N VAL A 25 -25.55 17.93 5.21
CA VAL A 25 -24.21 17.31 5.09
C VAL A 25 -24.31 15.94 4.40
N ILE A 26 -25.27 15.10 4.79
CA ILE A 26 -25.49 13.77 4.19
C ILE A 26 -25.85 13.89 2.71
N ILE A 27 -26.76 14.80 2.35
CA ILE A 27 -27.17 15.04 0.95
C ILE A 27 -25.96 15.51 0.13
N THR A 28 -25.20 16.47 0.66
CA THR A 28 -24.01 17.01 -0.02
C THR A 28 -22.96 15.92 -0.25
N LEU A 29 -22.68 15.10 0.78
CA LEU A 29 -21.75 13.98 0.66
C LEU A 29 -22.24 12.96 -0.39
N SER A 30 -23.53 12.69 -0.42
CA SER A 30 -24.15 11.75 -1.37
C SER A 30 -24.01 12.25 -2.82
N ILE A 31 -24.22 13.55 -3.06
CA ILE A 31 -24.03 14.17 -4.37
C ILE A 31 -22.57 14.07 -4.81
N LEU A 32 -21.63 14.35 -3.91
CA LEU A 32 -20.19 14.23 -4.21
C LEU A 32 -19.77 12.80 -4.55
N ILE A 33 -20.30 11.81 -3.82
CA ILE A 33 -20.04 10.39 -4.10
C ILE A 33 -20.61 10.01 -5.48
N LEU A 34 -21.85 10.41 -5.78
CA LEU A 34 -22.47 10.14 -7.08
C LEU A 34 -21.68 10.77 -8.23
N PHE A 35 -21.26 12.03 -8.06
CA PHE A 35 -20.42 12.72 -9.03
C PHE A 35 -19.09 11.98 -9.24
N ALA A 36 -18.42 11.53 -8.17
CA ALA A 36 -17.19 10.75 -8.28
C ALA A 36 -17.39 9.43 -9.06
N ILE A 37 -18.49 8.71 -8.80
CA ILE A 37 -18.83 7.48 -9.51
C ILE A 37 -19.04 7.75 -11.00
N ILE A 38 -19.79 8.79 -11.36
CA ILE A 38 -20.02 9.18 -12.76
C ILE A 38 -18.69 9.47 -13.47
N ASN A 39 -17.78 10.22 -12.84
CA ASN A 39 -16.46 10.51 -13.41
C ASN A 39 -15.59 9.25 -13.61
N ILE A 40 -15.66 8.29 -12.67
CA ILE A 40 -14.97 6.99 -12.82
C ILE A 40 -15.50 6.23 -14.04
N ILE A 41 -16.81 6.23 -14.26
CA ILE A 41 -17.44 5.56 -15.40
C ILE A 41 -17.08 6.27 -16.72
N ILE A 42 -17.18 7.60 -16.77
CA ILE A 42 -16.82 8.38 -17.96
C ILE A 42 -15.35 8.15 -18.33
N SER A 43 -14.43 8.27 -17.36
CA SER A 43 -13.00 8.05 -17.60
C SER A 43 -12.69 6.63 -18.07
N TYR A 44 -13.41 5.62 -17.58
CA TYR A 44 -13.28 4.25 -18.08
C TYR A 44 -13.64 4.14 -19.57
N TYR A 45 -14.75 4.74 -19.99
CA TYR A 45 -15.16 4.71 -21.40
C TYR A 45 -14.21 5.49 -22.30
N ILE A 46 -13.64 6.60 -21.84
CA ILE A 46 -12.59 7.33 -22.57
C ILE A 46 -11.36 6.44 -22.76
N ILE A 47 -10.86 5.81 -21.70
CA ILE A 47 -9.70 4.90 -21.77
C ILE A 47 -9.97 3.72 -22.71
N LYS A 48 -11.18 3.15 -22.65
CA LYS A 48 -11.60 2.08 -23.55
C LYS A 48 -11.66 2.54 -25.00
N TYR A 49 -12.19 3.74 -25.26
CA TYR A 49 -12.25 4.35 -26.59
C TYR A 49 -10.84 4.61 -27.16
N LEU A 50 -9.90 5.01 -26.31
CA LEU A 50 -8.49 5.24 -26.68
C LEU A 50 -7.65 3.95 -26.72
N GLU A 51 -8.25 2.78 -26.50
CA GLU A 51 -7.58 1.47 -26.48
C GLU A 51 -6.39 1.37 -25.50
N ILE A 52 -6.38 2.19 -24.45
CA ILE A 52 -5.30 2.21 -23.46
C ILE A 52 -5.39 0.96 -22.58
N ASN A 53 -4.28 0.22 -22.45
CA ASN A 53 -4.25 -0.97 -21.61
C ASN A 53 -4.13 -0.59 -20.13
N VAL A 54 -5.26 -0.59 -19.42
CA VAL A 54 -5.36 -0.26 -17.99
C VAL A 54 -4.37 -1.04 -17.11
N ALA A 55 -4.04 -2.29 -17.48
CA ALA A 55 -3.13 -3.12 -16.70
C ALA A 55 -1.65 -2.80 -16.93
N ASN A 56 -1.32 -2.20 -18.08
CA ASN A 56 0.05 -2.07 -18.56
C ASN A 56 0.50 -0.63 -18.77
N ASP A 57 -0.41 0.30 -19.05
CA ASP A 57 -0.06 1.62 -19.58
C ASP A 57 -0.37 2.73 -18.57
N ILE A 58 -1.28 2.48 -17.63
CA ILE A 58 -1.62 3.43 -16.57
C ILE A 58 -0.60 3.30 -15.44
N TYR A 59 0.48 4.04 -15.59
CA TYR A 59 1.40 4.33 -14.50
C TYR A 59 1.17 5.76 -14.05
N PHE A 60 0.84 5.93 -12.78
CA PHE A 60 0.92 7.25 -12.18
C PHE A 60 2.39 7.52 -11.89
N CYS A 61 2.95 8.47 -12.64
CA CYS A 61 4.33 8.94 -12.60
C CYS A 61 4.69 9.58 -11.24
N ASN A 62 4.61 8.81 -10.15
CA ASN A 62 5.27 9.22 -8.93
C ASN A 62 6.67 8.64 -8.98
N TYR A 63 7.67 9.48 -9.21
CA TYR A 63 9.07 9.08 -9.28
C TYR A 63 9.86 9.46 -8.01
N ASN A 64 9.14 9.87 -6.96
CA ASN A 64 9.74 10.34 -5.73
C ASN A 64 9.13 9.62 -4.51
N TYR A 65 9.89 9.68 -3.41
CA TYR A 65 9.37 9.33 -2.09
C TYR A 65 8.36 10.38 -1.64
N ASN A 66 7.39 9.98 -0.81
CA ASN A 66 6.59 10.97 -0.09
C ASN A 66 7.47 11.70 0.95
N LYS A 67 7.03 12.89 1.38
CA LYS A 67 7.80 13.76 2.30
C LYS A 67 8.23 13.01 3.57
N LYS A 68 7.31 12.28 4.18
CA LYS A 68 7.57 11.48 5.38
C LYS A 68 8.67 10.43 5.17
N SER A 69 8.62 9.67 4.08
CA SER A 69 9.64 8.66 3.78
C SER A 69 10.97 9.32 3.46
N GLU A 70 10.96 10.47 2.77
CA GLU A 70 12.16 11.25 2.49
C GLU A 70 12.82 11.76 3.78
N GLU A 71 12.05 12.30 4.72
CA GLU A 71 12.54 12.73 6.04
C GLU A 71 13.11 11.56 6.83
N LEU A 72 12.45 10.41 6.83
CA LEU A 72 12.96 9.20 7.49
C LEU A 72 14.22 8.66 6.80
N LEU A 73 14.36 8.78 5.48
CA LEU A 73 15.60 8.42 4.77
C LEU A 73 16.74 9.40 5.06
N LYS A 74 16.45 10.70 5.15
CA LYS A 74 17.45 11.69 5.58
C LYS A 74 17.90 11.42 7.01
N LYS A 75 16.96 11.13 7.90
CA LYS A 75 17.21 10.89 9.32
C LYS A 75 17.90 9.56 9.57
N TYR A 76 17.48 8.49 8.90
CA TYR A 76 17.87 7.12 9.25
C TYR A 76 18.51 6.31 8.12
N GLY A 77 18.45 6.79 6.88
CA GLY A 77 18.76 6.00 5.70
C GLY A 77 20.22 5.54 5.59
N ASN A 78 21.14 6.24 6.26
CA ASN A 78 22.58 5.95 6.24
C ASN A 78 23.06 5.12 7.44
N TYR A 79 22.20 4.79 8.41
CA TYR A 79 22.60 3.90 9.50
C TYR A 79 22.75 2.46 9.02
N ARG A 80 23.68 1.76 9.67
CA ARG A 80 23.95 0.35 9.44
C ARG A 80 22.73 -0.50 9.80
N ILE A 81 22.37 -1.41 8.90
CA ILE A 81 21.32 -2.40 9.14
C ILE A 81 21.92 -3.59 9.89
N ARG A 82 21.32 -3.91 11.05
CA ARG A 82 21.69 -5.06 11.86
C ARG A 82 20.93 -6.32 11.47
N LYS A 83 19.62 -6.18 11.26
CA LYS A 83 18.72 -7.30 10.95
C LYS A 83 17.61 -6.87 10.00
N ILE A 84 17.20 -7.81 9.15
CA ILE A 84 15.99 -7.67 8.33
C ILE A 84 15.01 -8.76 8.73
N TYR A 85 13.75 -8.37 8.85
CA TYR A 85 12.63 -9.25 9.12
C TYR A 85 11.69 -9.18 7.91
N LEU A 86 11.38 -10.33 7.30
CA LEU A 86 10.23 -10.42 6.41
C LEU A 86 8.98 -10.43 7.24
N VAL A 87 8.05 -9.54 6.91
CA VAL A 87 6.78 -9.41 7.59
C VAL A 87 5.67 -9.77 6.62
N LYS A 88 4.74 -10.60 7.09
CA LYS A 88 3.47 -10.89 6.41
C LYS A 88 2.32 -10.43 7.28
N ASN A 89 1.57 -9.47 6.76
CA ASN A 89 0.38 -8.94 7.39
C ASN A 89 -0.84 -9.39 6.59
N PRO A 90 -1.83 -10.08 7.18
CA PRO A 90 -3.09 -10.33 6.49
C PRO A 90 -3.71 -9.03 5.99
N VAL A 91 -4.36 -9.07 4.83
CA VAL A 91 -5.15 -7.94 4.34
C VAL A 91 -6.23 -7.60 5.38
N THR A 92 -6.37 -6.31 5.70
CA THR A 92 -7.31 -5.85 6.73
C THR A 92 -8.76 -6.12 6.33
N LYS A 93 -9.66 -6.13 7.33
CA LYS A 93 -11.10 -6.27 7.09
C LYS A 93 -11.64 -5.15 6.19
N LEU A 94 -11.19 -3.92 6.40
CA LEU A 94 -11.57 -2.76 5.58
C LEU A 94 -11.14 -2.94 4.12
N ASN A 95 -9.89 -3.36 3.88
CA ASN A 95 -9.42 -3.61 2.51
C ASN A 95 -10.18 -4.75 1.85
N THR A 96 -10.49 -5.81 2.61
CA THR A 96 -11.33 -6.93 2.13
C THR A 96 -12.73 -6.45 1.75
N PHE A 97 -13.36 -5.64 2.60
CA PHE A 97 -14.66 -5.03 2.33
C PHE A 97 -14.66 -4.18 1.06
N LEU A 98 -13.68 -3.29 0.89
CA LEU A 98 -13.54 -2.48 -0.32
C LEU A 98 -13.31 -3.33 -1.57
N LEU A 99 -12.46 -4.35 -1.48
CA LEU A 99 -12.21 -5.28 -2.59
C LEU A 99 -13.49 -6.06 -2.96
N ASN A 100 -14.30 -6.48 -1.99
CA ASN A 100 -15.60 -7.08 -2.27
C ASN A 100 -16.51 -6.09 -2.98
N LEU A 101 -16.65 -4.86 -2.48
CA LEU A 101 -17.52 -3.86 -3.08
C LEU A 101 -17.16 -3.60 -4.56
N ILE A 102 -15.89 -3.34 -4.86
CA ILE A 102 -15.43 -3.04 -6.24
C ILE A 102 -15.43 -4.25 -7.18
N THR A 103 -15.46 -5.47 -6.61
CA THR A 103 -15.56 -6.72 -7.39
C THR A 103 -16.98 -7.27 -7.44
N PHE A 104 -17.97 -6.55 -6.91
CA PHE A 104 -19.35 -7.02 -6.75
C PHE A 104 -19.41 -8.36 -6.01
N TYR A 105 -18.73 -8.44 -4.86
CA TYR A 105 -18.60 -9.60 -3.96
C TYR A 105 -17.91 -10.84 -4.56
N ASN A 106 -17.34 -10.74 -5.76
CA ASN A 106 -16.61 -11.86 -6.36
C ASN A 106 -15.27 -12.16 -5.68
N TYR A 107 -14.67 -11.18 -4.99
CA TYR A 107 -13.39 -11.37 -4.28
C TYR A 107 -13.50 -12.46 -3.21
N GLU A 108 -14.43 -12.33 -2.26
CA GLU A 108 -14.64 -13.34 -1.21
C GLU A 108 -15.04 -14.70 -1.76
N LYS A 109 -15.93 -14.73 -2.76
CA LYS A 109 -16.30 -15.98 -3.45
C LYS A 109 -15.08 -16.69 -4.02
N THR A 110 -14.18 -15.93 -4.65
CA THR A 110 -12.93 -16.46 -5.20
C THR A 110 -12.02 -16.98 -4.10
N ILE A 111 -11.82 -16.22 -3.02
CA ILE A 111 -11.01 -16.62 -1.86
C ILE A 111 -11.52 -17.94 -1.24
N SER A 112 -12.82 -18.03 -1.01
CA SER A 112 -13.47 -19.21 -0.45
C SER A 112 -13.28 -20.43 -1.34
N ASN A 113 -13.48 -20.29 -2.65
CA ASN A 113 -13.24 -21.36 -3.62
C ASN A 113 -11.77 -21.81 -3.65
N VAL A 114 -10.83 -20.87 -3.54
CA VAL A 114 -9.40 -21.21 -3.43
C VAL A 114 -9.14 -22.02 -2.15
N ASN A 115 -9.68 -21.60 -1.01
CA ASN A 115 -9.47 -22.26 0.29
C ASN A 115 -10.13 -23.63 0.40
N GLN A 116 -11.23 -23.87 -0.30
CA GLN A 116 -11.84 -25.21 -0.39
C GLN A 116 -10.96 -26.15 -1.23
N ASN A 117 -10.45 -25.66 -2.36
CA ASN A 117 -9.64 -26.47 -3.28
C ASN A 117 -8.24 -26.79 -2.74
N PHE A 118 -7.64 -25.86 -2.01
CA PHE A 118 -6.36 -26.07 -1.36
C PHE A 118 -6.63 -26.31 0.12
N LYS A 119 -6.42 -27.53 0.63
CA LYS A 119 -6.55 -27.96 2.04
C LYS A 119 -5.79 -27.11 3.09
N LYS A 120 -5.27 -25.94 2.70
CA LYS A 120 -4.60 -24.94 3.50
C LYS A 120 -5.21 -23.56 3.22
N LYS A 121 -5.69 -22.90 4.28
CA LYS A 121 -6.18 -21.51 4.24
C LYS A 121 -5.11 -20.58 3.62
N CYS A 122 -5.44 -20.03 2.46
CA CYS A 122 -4.68 -19.03 1.73
C CYS A 122 -5.33 -17.67 1.99
N THR A 123 -4.77 -16.90 2.92
CA THR A 123 -5.16 -15.51 3.13
C THR A 123 -4.23 -14.59 2.36
N PRO A 124 -4.75 -13.63 1.61
CA PRO A 124 -3.94 -12.58 1.00
C PRO A 124 -3.21 -11.80 2.09
N CYS A 125 -1.93 -11.54 1.85
CA CYS A 125 -1.07 -10.83 2.78
C CYS A 125 -0.43 -9.62 2.09
N HIS A 126 -0.26 -8.54 2.82
CA HIS A 126 0.74 -7.53 2.52
C HIS A 126 2.11 -8.01 2.99
N ILE A 127 3.16 -7.76 2.19
CA ILE A 127 4.53 -8.15 2.51
C ILE A 127 5.39 -6.91 2.65
N SER A 128 6.15 -6.85 3.73
CA SER A 128 7.05 -5.74 4.02
C SER A 128 8.38 -6.22 4.60
N PHE A 129 9.37 -5.32 4.57
CA PHE A 129 10.61 -5.44 5.32
C PHE A 129 10.47 -4.66 6.61
N MET A 130 10.75 -5.29 7.74
CA MET A 130 11.04 -4.58 8.98
C MET A 130 12.55 -4.62 9.19
N ILE A 131 13.16 -3.45 9.28
CA ILE A 131 14.61 -3.25 9.28
C ILE A 131 15.00 -2.74 10.66
N GLU A 132 15.93 -3.43 11.30
CA GLU A 132 16.55 -2.99 12.54
C GLU A 132 17.86 -2.28 12.21
N ILE A 133 17.95 -0.99 12.53
CA ILE A 133 19.16 -0.19 12.36
C ILE A 133 19.86 0.08 13.69
N GLU A 134 21.17 0.26 13.62
CA GLU A 134 22.04 0.59 14.74
C GLU A 134 22.34 2.09 14.74
N LEU A 135 22.03 2.77 15.84
CA LEU A 135 22.34 4.17 16.07
C LEU A 135 23.66 4.32 16.83
N ASN A 136 24.26 5.52 16.80
CA ASN A 136 25.58 5.83 17.36
C ASN A 136 25.76 5.50 18.86
N SER A 137 24.68 5.24 19.60
CA SER A 137 24.68 4.96 21.04
C SER A 137 24.31 3.51 21.39
N ASN A 138 24.53 2.54 20.47
CA ASN A 138 24.02 1.15 20.56
C ASN A 138 22.49 1.03 20.68
N ASN A 139 21.77 2.14 20.54
CA ASN A 139 20.32 2.17 20.48
C ASN A 139 19.86 1.59 19.15
N LYS A 140 18.74 0.86 19.21
CA LYS A 140 18.14 0.23 18.03
C LYS A 140 16.89 0.97 17.64
N LYS A 141 16.70 1.11 16.33
CA LYS A 141 15.44 1.60 15.78
C LYS A 141 14.94 0.60 14.76
N PHE A 142 13.63 0.38 14.78
CA PHE A 142 12.97 -0.42 13.76
C PHE A 142 12.25 0.50 12.78
N LEU A 143 12.38 0.20 11.50
CA LEU A 143 11.71 0.88 10.40
C LEU A 143 10.98 -0.16 9.56
N LEU A 144 9.73 0.13 9.20
CA LEU A 144 8.95 -0.67 8.26
C LEU A 144 9.10 -0.06 6.87
N LEU A 145 9.63 -0.84 5.95
CA LEU A 145 9.74 -0.54 4.53
C LEU A 145 8.74 -1.39 3.76
N GLU A 146 7.83 -0.74 3.04
CA GLU A 146 6.78 -1.42 2.31
C GLU A 146 6.41 -0.70 1.02
N LYS A 147 5.66 -1.41 0.17
CA LYS A 147 5.21 -0.90 -1.13
C LYS A 147 3.70 -1.02 -1.18
N THR A 148 3.04 0.08 -0.82
CA THR A 148 1.61 0.30 -1.02
C THR A 148 1.41 0.82 -2.44
N SER A 149 0.66 1.90 -2.66
CA SER A 149 0.62 2.58 -3.96
C SER A 149 1.90 3.39 -4.24
N TYR A 150 2.75 3.62 -3.21
CA TYR A 150 4.08 4.22 -3.26
C TYR A 150 5.07 3.44 -2.37
N VAL A 151 6.36 3.81 -2.40
CA VAL A 151 7.37 3.26 -1.47
C VAL A 151 7.27 4.01 -0.14
N ASN A 152 6.85 3.30 0.92
CA ASN A 152 6.57 3.87 2.23
C ASN A 152 7.60 3.40 3.26
N ILE A 153 8.07 4.33 4.09
CA ILE A 153 8.91 4.06 5.25
C ILE A 153 8.21 4.61 6.49
N SER A 154 8.16 3.82 7.57
CA SER A 154 7.51 4.25 8.80
C SER A 154 8.20 3.70 10.05
N GLU A 155 8.10 4.46 11.15
CA GLU A 155 8.56 4.05 12.49
C GLU A 155 7.47 3.29 13.28
N ASN A 156 6.20 3.44 12.87
CA ASN A 156 5.05 2.90 13.59
C ASN A 156 4.85 1.42 13.29
N ILE A 157 5.56 0.57 14.04
CA ILE A 157 5.47 -0.87 13.89
C ILE A 157 4.55 -1.43 14.95
N HIS A 158 3.30 -1.68 14.56
CA HIS A 158 2.36 -2.43 15.39
C HIS A 158 2.58 -3.93 15.16
N LEU A 159 3.24 -4.62 16.07
CA LEU A 159 3.30 -6.08 16.02
C LEU A 159 2.01 -6.64 16.63
N ASN A 160 1.28 -7.45 15.86
CA ASN A 160 0.13 -8.21 16.37
C ASN A 160 0.37 -9.70 16.13
N GLU A 161 -0.34 -10.54 16.87
CA GLU A 161 -0.17 -12.01 16.83
C GLU A 161 -0.46 -12.62 15.45
N GLN A 162 -1.19 -11.91 14.59
CA GLN A 162 -1.52 -12.36 13.24
C GLN A 162 -0.36 -12.15 12.24
N LYS A 163 0.68 -11.39 12.62
CA LYS A 163 1.85 -11.16 11.77
C LYS A 163 2.77 -12.36 11.79
N ASN A 164 3.09 -12.87 10.60
CA ASN A 164 4.16 -13.84 10.48
C ASN A 164 5.47 -13.10 10.23
N LEU A 165 6.45 -13.34 11.09
CA LEU A 165 7.78 -12.77 11.01
C LEU A 165 8.80 -13.84 10.63
N LYS A 166 9.72 -13.50 9.75
CA LYS A 166 10.88 -14.34 9.45
C LYS A 166 12.14 -13.50 9.49
N ILE A 167 13.05 -13.84 10.40
CA ILE A 167 14.35 -13.19 10.51
C ILE A 167 15.22 -13.61 9.32
N ILE A 168 15.89 -12.65 8.70
CA ILE A 168 16.92 -12.88 7.71
C ILE A 168 18.25 -12.35 8.24
N LYS A 169 19.25 -13.21 8.25
CA LYS A 169 20.64 -12.82 8.56
C LYS A 169 21.24 -12.19 7.31
N LEU A 170 21.80 -10.99 7.45
CA LEU A 170 22.49 -10.31 6.36
C LEU A 170 23.85 -10.97 6.09
N PRO A 171 24.26 -11.13 4.82
CA PRO A 171 25.54 -11.74 4.48
C PRO A 171 26.72 -10.75 4.62
N LYS A 172 26.47 -9.44 4.51
CA LYS A 172 27.46 -8.36 4.64
C LYS A 172 27.13 -7.45 5.82
N SER A 173 28.17 -6.85 6.40
CA SER A 173 28.05 -5.97 7.56
C SER A 173 27.45 -4.59 7.26
N ASP A 174 27.62 -4.04 6.04
CA ASP A 174 27.54 -2.58 5.86
C ASP A 174 26.36 -2.10 5.01
N PHE A 175 25.28 -2.87 4.94
CA PHE A 175 24.08 -2.39 4.25
C PHE A 175 23.42 -1.23 5.02
N THR A 176 22.95 -0.22 4.29
CA THR A 176 22.10 0.86 4.78
C THR A 176 20.79 0.85 4.00
N ILE A 177 19.76 1.54 4.49
CA ILE A 177 18.49 1.60 3.76
C ILE A 177 18.69 2.33 2.43
N ASN A 178 19.47 3.43 2.43
CA ASN A 178 19.79 4.18 1.22
C ASN A 178 20.53 3.33 0.20
N SER A 179 21.53 2.54 0.61
CA SER A 179 22.26 1.70 -0.36
C SER A 179 21.36 0.63 -0.97
N ILE A 180 20.57 -0.08 -0.16
CA ILE A 180 19.63 -1.09 -0.67
C ILE A 180 18.62 -0.47 -1.63
N LEU A 181 17.99 0.64 -1.25
CA LEU A 181 16.96 1.27 -2.08
C LEU A 181 17.55 1.81 -3.38
N LYS A 182 18.70 2.50 -3.31
CA LYS A 182 19.35 3.09 -4.49
C LYS A 182 19.86 2.02 -5.46
N GLU A 183 20.53 0.98 -4.96
CA GLU A 183 20.97 -0.14 -5.79
C GLU A 183 19.78 -0.88 -6.42
N THR A 184 18.70 -1.08 -5.67
CA THR A 184 17.48 -1.70 -6.20
C THR A 184 16.85 -0.83 -7.29
N GLN A 185 16.71 0.47 -7.05
CA GLN A 185 16.18 1.44 -8.02
C GLN A 185 17.01 1.45 -9.30
N ASN A 186 18.35 1.54 -9.17
CA ASN A 186 19.27 1.54 -10.31
C ASN A 186 19.12 0.25 -11.14
N ARG A 187 18.96 -0.91 -10.47
CA ARG A 187 18.86 -2.21 -11.13
C ARG A 187 17.53 -2.44 -11.86
N ILE A 188 16.40 -1.99 -11.29
CA ILE A 188 15.07 -2.28 -11.86
C ILE A 188 14.47 -1.13 -12.65
N GLY A 189 15.11 0.04 -12.61
CA GLY A 189 14.63 1.28 -13.21
C GLY A 189 13.62 2.01 -12.33
N GLU A 190 13.65 3.33 -12.40
CA GLU A 190 12.85 4.24 -11.57
C GLU A 190 11.34 3.99 -11.69
N LYS A 191 10.84 3.80 -12.92
CA LYS A 191 9.43 3.52 -13.20
C LYS A 191 8.93 2.28 -12.46
N LYS A 192 9.70 1.19 -12.48
CA LYS A 192 9.34 -0.04 -11.75
C LYS A 192 9.62 0.11 -10.25
N PHE A 193 10.57 0.94 -9.87
CA PHE A 193 10.86 1.15 -8.45
C PHE A 193 9.75 1.89 -7.72
N PHE A 194 9.17 2.95 -8.30
CA PHE A 194 8.18 3.77 -7.59
C PHE A 194 6.73 3.44 -7.91
N ASN A 195 6.39 3.11 -9.16
CA ASN A 195 4.99 2.91 -9.52
C ASN A 195 4.45 1.59 -8.96
N TRP A 196 3.15 1.50 -8.71
CA TRP A 196 2.50 0.28 -8.23
C TRP A 196 1.58 -0.30 -9.30
N SER A 197 1.49 -1.62 -9.37
CA SER A 197 0.42 -2.31 -10.09
C SER A 197 0.08 -3.62 -9.41
N ILE A 198 -1.21 -3.97 -9.41
CA ILE A 198 -1.71 -5.14 -8.70
C ILE A 198 -1.07 -6.44 -9.16
N TYR A 199 -0.83 -6.59 -10.46
CA TYR A 199 -0.30 -7.82 -11.05
C TYR A 199 1.22 -7.85 -11.24
N LYS A 200 1.82 -6.72 -11.65
CA LYS A 200 3.21 -6.70 -12.13
C LYS A 200 4.19 -6.08 -11.14
N ASN A 201 3.73 -5.18 -10.27
CA ASN A 201 4.62 -4.35 -9.47
C ASN A 201 4.02 -4.00 -8.10
N ASN A 202 3.70 -5.04 -7.34
CA ASN A 202 3.10 -4.94 -6.01
C ASN A 202 4.15 -5.16 -4.90
N CYS A 203 3.69 -5.18 -3.64
CA CYS A 203 4.54 -5.43 -2.48
C CYS A 203 5.40 -6.69 -2.57
N SER A 204 4.86 -7.80 -3.07
CA SER A 204 5.62 -9.06 -3.16
C SER A 204 6.75 -8.98 -4.17
N ILE A 205 6.52 -8.28 -5.29
CA ILE A 205 7.55 -8.02 -6.31
C ILE A 205 8.59 -7.05 -5.76
N PHE A 206 8.19 -5.95 -5.12
CA PHE A 206 9.13 -5.01 -4.52
C PHE A 206 10.06 -5.68 -3.50
N ILE A 207 9.49 -6.47 -2.58
CA ILE A 207 10.27 -7.23 -1.59
C ILE A 207 11.18 -8.27 -2.25
N LYS A 208 10.74 -8.94 -3.33
CA LYS A 208 11.61 -9.79 -4.14
C LYS A 208 12.82 -9.01 -4.66
N GLU A 209 12.62 -7.82 -5.21
CA GLU A 209 13.70 -7.02 -5.79
C GLU A 209 14.69 -6.56 -4.70
N LEU A 210 14.21 -6.13 -3.53
CA LEU A 210 15.10 -5.82 -2.40
C LEU A 210 15.93 -7.03 -1.97
N LEU A 211 15.31 -8.21 -1.88
CA LEU A 211 16.00 -9.46 -1.54
C LEU A 211 17.09 -9.84 -2.54
N ILE A 212 16.87 -9.58 -3.83
CA ILE A 212 17.89 -9.80 -4.87
C ILE A 212 19.09 -8.89 -4.61
N THR A 213 18.83 -7.61 -4.34
CA THR A 213 19.88 -6.61 -4.10
C THR A 213 20.75 -6.98 -2.90
N VAL A 214 20.17 -7.43 -1.78
CA VAL A 214 20.95 -7.87 -0.61
C VAL A 214 21.51 -9.30 -0.71
N GLY A 215 21.34 -9.98 -1.86
CA GLY A 215 21.84 -11.35 -2.07
C GLY A 215 21.09 -12.44 -1.27
N LEU A 216 19.84 -12.20 -0.89
CA LEU A 216 19.03 -13.07 -0.03
C LEU A 216 17.81 -13.67 -0.73
N TYR A 217 17.77 -13.64 -2.07
CA TYR A 217 16.69 -14.23 -2.87
C TYR A 217 16.83 -15.76 -3.02
N ASN A 218 16.73 -16.49 -1.90
CA ASN A 218 16.83 -17.96 -1.85
C ASN A 218 15.48 -18.66 -1.75
N LYS A 219 15.45 -19.99 -1.96
CA LYS A 219 14.22 -20.82 -1.92
C LYS A 219 13.37 -20.60 -0.66
N SER A 220 14.02 -20.45 0.50
CA SER A 220 13.34 -20.25 1.78
C SER A 220 12.64 -18.89 1.86
N ASN A 221 13.29 -17.82 1.38
CA ASN A 221 12.71 -16.48 1.34
C ASN A 221 11.64 -16.36 0.24
N ILE A 222 11.83 -16.99 -0.91
CA ILE A 222 10.84 -17.10 -1.98
C ILE A 222 9.56 -17.77 -1.48
N LYS A 223 9.67 -18.92 -0.79
CA LYS A 223 8.53 -19.63 -0.22
C LYS A 223 7.79 -18.77 0.81
N PHE A 224 8.53 -17.97 1.58
CA PHE A 224 7.91 -16.99 2.46
C PHE A 224 7.16 -15.96 1.62
N ILE A 225 7.78 -15.20 0.72
CA ILE A 225 7.08 -14.07 0.07
C ILE A 225 6.07 -14.46 -1.02
N SER A 226 6.09 -15.71 -1.52
CA SER A 226 5.23 -16.10 -2.63
C SER A 226 3.76 -16.15 -2.24
N GLN A 227 2.92 -15.51 -3.07
CA GLN A 227 1.45 -15.53 -3.01
C GLN A 227 0.84 -16.00 -4.35
N ASN A 228 1.66 -16.63 -5.20
CA ASN A 228 1.36 -16.82 -6.63
C ASN A 228 0.13 -17.70 -6.89
N LYS A 229 -0.20 -18.61 -5.97
CA LYS A 229 -1.39 -19.48 -6.07
C LYS A 229 -2.69 -18.70 -6.00
N PHE A 230 -2.68 -17.57 -5.30
CA PHE A 230 -3.82 -16.70 -5.09
C PHE A 230 -3.96 -15.68 -6.23
N VAL A 231 -2.89 -14.93 -6.50
CA VAL A 231 -2.90 -13.82 -7.49
C VAL A 231 -3.32 -14.30 -8.88
N LYS A 232 -2.93 -15.52 -9.28
CA LYS A 232 -3.32 -16.08 -10.58
C LYS A 232 -4.82 -16.40 -10.70
N LYS A 233 -5.51 -16.63 -9.58
CA LYS A 233 -6.93 -17.01 -9.57
C LYS A 233 -7.85 -15.81 -9.48
N ILE A 234 -7.39 -14.68 -8.94
CA ILE A 234 -8.14 -13.43 -8.99
C ILE A 234 -7.94 -12.76 -10.35
N LYS A 235 -9.01 -12.79 -11.15
CA LYS A 235 -9.13 -11.98 -12.36
C LYS A 235 -10.02 -10.78 -12.06
N PHE A 236 -9.43 -9.59 -12.13
CA PHE A 236 -10.19 -8.34 -12.09
C PHE A 236 -10.66 -8.02 -13.52
N THR A 237 -11.88 -7.51 -13.63
CA THR A 237 -12.36 -6.95 -14.90
C THR A 237 -11.60 -5.66 -15.22
N THR A 238 -11.61 -5.21 -16.48
CA THR A 238 -10.98 -3.94 -16.87
C THR A 238 -11.55 -2.76 -16.08
N LEU A 239 -12.86 -2.75 -15.83
CA LEU A 239 -13.51 -1.73 -15.00
C LEU A 239 -13.01 -1.77 -13.55
N THR A 240 -12.93 -2.95 -12.94
CA THR A 240 -12.41 -3.06 -11.57
C THR A 240 -10.94 -2.64 -11.48
N LEU A 241 -10.12 -2.99 -12.47
CA LEU A 241 -8.72 -2.52 -12.54
C LEU A 241 -8.64 -1.00 -12.64
N HIS A 242 -9.51 -0.38 -13.44
CA HIS A 242 -9.58 1.07 -13.57
C HIS A 242 -9.92 1.74 -12.24
N ILE A 243 -10.94 1.23 -11.53
CA ILE A 243 -11.31 1.70 -10.19
C ILE A 243 -10.13 1.58 -9.23
N ILE A 244 -9.45 0.42 -9.20
CA ILE A 244 -8.28 0.19 -8.34
C ILE A 244 -7.18 1.21 -8.65
N ASN A 245 -6.88 1.44 -9.93
CA ASN A 245 -5.86 2.39 -10.36
C ASN A 245 -6.20 3.82 -9.92
N ILE A 246 -7.46 4.26 -10.06
CA ILE A 246 -7.92 5.57 -9.56
C ILE A 246 -7.73 5.67 -8.04
N LEU A 247 -8.16 4.66 -7.28
CA LEU A 247 -8.01 4.65 -5.83
C LEU A 247 -6.54 4.71 -5.39
N CYS A 248 -5.66 3.94 -6.06
CA CYS A 248 -4.22 4.00 -5.82
C CYS A 248 -3.63 5.38 -6.13
N THR A 249 -4.16 6.07 -7.15
CA THR A 249 -3.75 7.43 -7.52
C THR A 249 -4.13 8.43 -6.47
N LEU A 250 -5.39 8.41 -6.05
CA LEU A 250 -5.89 9.29 -5.00
C LEU A 250 -5.08 9.07 -3.72
N ASN A 251 -4.77 7.82 -3.39
CA ASN A 251 -3.92 7.49 -2.25
C ASN A 251 -2.47 8.00 -2.41
N ASN A 252 -1.91 7.98 -3.63
CA ASN A 252 -0.60 8.56 -3.92
C ASN A 252 -0.59 10.07 -3.75
N VAL A 253 -1.58 10.76 -4.32
CA VAL A 253 -1.73 12.21 -4.21
C VAL A 253 -1.92 12.62 -2.74
N ALA A 254 -2.84 11.95 -2.04
CA ALA A 254 -3.04 12.18 -0.61
C ALA A 254 -1.76 11.94 0.20
N GLY A 255 -1.04 10.84 -0.08
CA GLY A 255 0.23 10.51 0.57
C GLY A 255 1.33 11.54 0.36
N ASN A 256 1.36 12.21 -0.81
CA ASN A 256 2.38 13.20 -1.15
C ASN A 256 2.06 14.61 -0.63
N TYR A 257 0.78 14.98 -0.59
CA TYR A 257 0.36 16.37 -0.36
C TYR A 257 -0.44 16.61 0.92
N LEU A 258 -1.19 15.62 1.42
CA LEU A 258 -2.09 15.79 2.57
C LEU A 258 -1.48 15.35 3.90
N TYR A 259 -0.38 14.59 3.90
CA TYR A 259 0.34 14.28 5.14
C TYR A 259 1.26 15.43 5.52
N ILE A 260 0.77 16.25 6.47
CA ILE A 260 1.56 17.07 7.42
C ILE A 260 2.03 16.16 8.55
#